data_AF-A0A2V6N3V3-F1
#
_entry.id   AF-A0A2V6N3V3-F1
#
_cell.length_a   1.000
_cell.length_b   1.000
_cell.length_c   1.000
_cell.angle_alpha   90.00
_cell.angle_beta   90.00
_cell.angle_gamma   90.00
#
_symmetry.space_group_name_H-M   'P 1'
#
loop_
_entity.id
_entity.type
_entity.pdbx_description
1 polymer ?
#
loop_
_entity_poly.entity_id
_entity_poly.type
_entity_poly.pdbx_seq_one_letter_code
_entity_poly.pdbx_strand_id
1 'polypeptide(L)'
;PPRRFELTAAPAGEFLNPKQLHDRYAPLGEAELSKGNSELARNYIRNFQQVHGLVPYVVGRFRIIDVHQLGAADVFTSGMVALAAAIDNGEVLLEHVYPADRRDIPLMRQTLAPGLEIKLERTHDISAVIHADRSADGRVLITAMPLLYGTYTVTRGTGTFTLEPPLDLNLAAGWPLF
;
A
#
# COMPACT_ATOMS: atom_id res chain seq x y z
N PRO A 1 7.22 -13.36 9.46
CA PRO A 1 6.96 -12.96 8.06
C PRO A 1 5.46 -12.73 7.79
N PRO A 2 5.10 -11.65 7.08
CA PRO A 2 3.79 -11.49 6.44
C PRO A 2 3.40 -12.69 5.56
N ARG A 3 2.11 -12.96 5.36
CA ARG A 3 1.58 -14.08 4.58
C ARG A 3 0.54 -13.63 3.57
N ARG A 4 0.38 -14.44 2.52
CA ARG A 4 -0.70 -14.29 1.54
C ARG A 4 -2.03 -14.67 2.17
N PHE A 5 -3.05 -13.87 1.88
CA PHE A 5 -4.44 -14.19 2.21
C PHE A 5 -5.14 -14.77 0.98
N GLU A 6 -6.01 -15.75 1.21
CA GLU A 6 -7.06 -16.09 0.24
C GLU A 6 -8.18 -15.04 0.34
N LEU A 7 -8.90 -14.78 -0.76
CA LEU A 7 -9.96 -13.76 -0.79
C LEU A 7 -11.01 -13.96 0.31
N THR A 8 -11.39 -15.22 0.58
CA THR A 8 -12.35 -15.61 1.63
C THR A 8 -11.77 -15.55 3.04
N ALA A 9 -10.44 -15.52 3.17
CA ALA A 9 -9.72 -15.50 4.44
C ALA A 9 -9.22 -14.10 4.80
N ALA A 10 -9.42 -13.10 3.94
CA ALA A 10 -9.06 -11.71 4.23
C ALA A 10 -9.76 -11.24 5.51
N PRO A 11 -9.08 -10.46 6.38
CA PRO A 11 -9.68 -9.96 7.61
C PRO A 11 -10.94 -9.14 7.33
N ALA A 12 -11.91 -9.18 8.25
CA ALA A 12 -13.06 -8.29 8.19
C ALA A 12 -12.58 -6.84 8.18
N GLY A 13 -13.09 -6.05 7.24
CA GLY A 13 -12.63 -4.69 7.05
C GLY A 13 -13.67 -3.75 6.48
N GLU A 14 -13.29 -2.50 6.48
CA GLU A 14 -14.04 -1.39 5.92
C GLU A 14 -13.30 -0.84 4.71
N PHE A 15 -14.04 -0.40 3.70
CA PHE A 15 -13.46 0.08 2.45
C PHE A 15 -13.61 1.59 2.41
N LEU A 16 -12.47 2.27 2.34
CA LEU A 16 -12.37 3.72 2.42
C LEU A 16 -11.99 4.28 1.06
N ASN A 17 -12.87 5.12 0.51
CA ASN A 17 -12.54 5.92 -0.66
C ASN A 17 -11.65 7.12 -0.29
N PRO A 18 -11.09 7.85 -1.27
CA PRO A 18 -10.20 8.98 -0.99
C PRO A 18 -10.82 10.06 -0.08
N LYS A 19 -12.12 10.35 -0.20
CA LYS A 19 -12.79 11.28 0.70
C LYS A 19 -12.82 10.76 2.14
N GLN A 20 -13.17 9.49 2.33
CA GLN A 20 -13.21 8.87 3.66
C GLN A 20 -11.82 8.74 4.30
N LEU A 21 -10.78 8.49 3.50
CA LEU A 21 -9.39 8.52 3.95
C LEU A 21 -9.00 9.92 4.42
N HIS A 22 -9.28 10.95 3.60
CA HIS A 22 -9.06 12.33 3.99
C HIS A 22 -9.81 12.67 5.29
N ASP A 23 -11.12 12.49 5.34
CA ASP A 23 -11.95 12.84 6.50
C ASP A 23 -11.51 12.12 7.79
N ARG A 24 -10.92 10.92 7.65
CA ARG A 24 -10.41 10.13 8.78
C ARG A 24 -9.05 10.59 9.30
N TYR A 25 -8.08 10.79 8.40
CA TYR A 25 -6.70 11.03 8.79
C TYR A 25 -6.34 12.52 8.80
N ALA A 26 -7.06 13.35 8.03
CA ALA A 26 -6.80 14.79 7.94
C ALA A 26 -7.03 15.60 9.24
N PRO A 27 -7.91 15.20 10.16
CA PRO A 27 -8.06 15.90 11.44
C PRO A 27 -7.04 15.49 12.51
N LEU A 28 -6.36 14.35 12.33
CA LEU A 28 -5.50 13.77 13.37
C LEU A 28 -4.19 14.54 13.51
N GLY A 29 -3.81 14.83 14.75
CA GLY A 29 -2.50 15.37 15.09
C GLY A 29 -1.39 14.31 15.07
N GLU A 30 -0.13 14.75 15.17
CA GLU A 30 1.05 13.87 15.10
C GLU A 30 1.02 12.72 16.13
N ALA A 31 0.64 13.01 17.38
CA ALA A 31 0.56 12.00 18.43
C ALA A 31 -0.54 10.95 18.17
N GLU A 32 -1.69 11.38 17.61
CA GLU A 32 -2.79 10.48 17.26
C GLU A 32 -2.43 9.62 16.05
N LEU A 33 -1.80 10.21 15.03
CA LEU A 33 -1.25 9.48 13.89
C LEU A 33 -0.21 8.46 14.33
N SER A 34 0.76 8.83 15.16
CA SER A 34 1.79 7.92 15.68
C SER A 34 1.20 6.71 16.42
N LYS A 35 0.20 6.96 17.28
CA LYS A 35 -0.52 5.89 17.98
C LYS A 35 -1.28 5.00 16.99
N GLY A 36 -2.03 5.58 16.06
CA GLY A 36 -2.76 4.85 15.04
C GLY A 36 -1.85 4.01 14.13
N ASN A 37 -0.74 4.59 13.68
CA ASN A 37 0.27 3.91 12.86
C ASN A 37 0.91 2.74 13.58
N SER A 38 1.15 2.86 14.89
CA SER A 38 1.64 1.74 15.71
C SER A 38 0.66 0.56 15.72
N GLU A 39 -0.65 0.82 15.71
CA GLU A 39 -1.69 -0.21 15.63
C GLU A 39 -1.79 -0.79 14.21
N LEU A 40 -1.78 0.05 13.18
CA LEU A 40 -1.81 -0.37 11.77
C LEU A 40 -0.60 -1.25 11.41
N ALA A 41 0.61 -0.82 11.74
CA ALA A 41 1.84 -1.58 11.50
C ALA A 41 1.85 -2.89 12.28
N ARG A 42 1.42 -2.88 13.55
CA ARG A 42 1.31 -4.10 14.37
C ARG A 42 0.33 -5.09 13.76
N ASN A 43 -0.84 -4.63 13.32
CA ASN A 43 -1.84 -5.48 12.67
C ASN A 43 -1.23 -6.17 11.45
N TYR A 44 -0.55 -5.42 10.59
CA TYR A 44 0.14 -5.99 9.44
C TYR A 44 1.22 -7.02 9.82
N ILE A 45 2.13 -6.66 10.74
CA ILE A 45 3.24 -7.53 11.19
C ILE A 45 2.71 -8.83 11.79
N ARG A 46 1.60 -8.77 12.52
CA ARG A 46 0.94 -9.93 13.13
C ARG A 46 0.01 -10.68 12.17
N ASN A 47 0.08 -10.40 10.86
CA ASN A 47 -0.79 -11.01 9.85
C ASN A 47 -2.27 -10.85 10.19
N PHE A 48 -2.65 -9.69 10.71
CA PHE A 48 -4.00 -9.35 11.15
C PHE A 48 -4.61 -10.38 12.11
N GLN A 49 -3.77 -11.12 12.83
CA GLN A 49 -4.22 -11.98 13.92
C GLN A 49 -4.62 -11.11 15.10
N GLN A 50 -5.84 -11.31 15.60
CA GLN A 50 -6.40 -10.59 16.76
C GLN A 50 -6.59 -9.08 16.53
N VAL A 51 -6.98 -8.69 15.31
CA VAL A 51 -7.38 -7.29 15.04
C VAL A 51 -8.61 -6.94 15.86
N HIS A 52 -8.57 -5.78 16.51
CA HIS A 52 -9.74 -5.17 17.12
C HIS A 52 -10.40 -4.23 16.11
N GLY A 53 -11.71 -4.40 15.88
CA GLY A 53 -12.44 -3.60 14.91
C GLY A 53 -12.24 -4.05 13.46
N LEU A 54 -12.44 -3.13 12.52
CA LEU A 54 -12.36 -3.38 11.08
C LEU A 54 -10.99 -2.95 10.54
N VAL A 55 -10.41 -3.76 9.65
CA VAL A 55 -9.21 -3.38 8.90
C VAL A 55 -9.58 -2.34 7.83
N PRO A 56 -8.91 -1.18 7.78
CA PRO A 56 -9.13 -0.21 6.71
C PRO A 56 -8.50 -0.67 5.39
N TYR A 57 -9.32 -0.83 4.35
CA TYR A 57 -8.89 -1.13 2.98
C TYR A 57 -9.10 0.09 2.08
N VAL A 58 -8.13 0.39 1.23
CA VAL A 58 -8.21 1.49 0.25
C VAL A 58 -9.02 1.04 -0.97
N VAL A 59 -9.96 1.87 -1.40
CA VAL A 59 -10.65 1.73 -2.70
C VAL A 59 -10.64 3.05 -3.45
N GLY A 60 -10.76 2.98 -4.78
CA GLY A 60 -10.84 4.17 -5.63
C GLY A 60 -9.87 4.11 -6.80
N ARG A 61 -9.66 5.27 -7.42
CA ARG A 61 -8.80 5.42 -8.60
C ARG A 61 -7.70 6.41 -8.29
N PHE A 62 -6.47 6.01 -8.57
CA PHE A 62 -5.27 6.77 -8.27
C PHE A 62 -4.40 6.81 -9.52
N ARG A 63 -3.80 7.96 -9.81
CA ARG A 63 -2.85 8.10 -10.91
C ARG A 63 -1.44 8.10 -10.37
N ILE A 64 -0.61 7.17 -10.83
CA ILE A 64 0.81 7.13 -10.46
C ILE A 64 1.46 8.44 -10.87
N ILE A 65 2.13 9.07 -9.91
CA ILE A 65 2.94 10.28 -10.12
C ILE A 65 4.43 9.96 -10.07
N ASP A 66 4.84 8.98 -9.26
CA ASP A 66 6.22 8.52 -9.20
C ASP A 66 6.30 7.05 -8.76
N VAL A 67 7.42 6.39 -9.00
CA VAL A 67 7.65 4.99 -8.64
C VAL A 67 9.08 4.79 -8.14
N HIS A 68 9.24 4.17 -6.98
CA HIS A 68 10.53 3.87 -6.36
C HIS A 68 10.76 2.36 -6.28
N GLN A 69 12.01 1.92 -6.49
CA GLN A 69 12.39 0.54 -6.21
C GLN A 69 12.79 0.40 -4.74
N LEU A 70 12.17 -0.55 -4.06
CA LEU A 70 12.51 -0.88 -2.69
C LEU A 70 13.85 -1.65 -2.59
N GLY A 71 14.63 -1.35 -1.57
CA GLY A 71 15.94 -1.90 -1.27
C GLY A 71 16.11 -2.27 0.21
N ALA A 72 17.31 -2.71 0.58
CA ALA A 72 17.58 -3.23 1.92
C ALA A 72 17.42 -2.19 3.06
N ALA A 73 17.43 -0.90 2.73
CA ALA A 73 17.24 0.18 3.68
C ALA A 73 15.76 0.48 3.98
N ASP A 74 14.84 -0.03 3.16
CA ASP A 74 13.40 0.23 3.27
C ASP A 74 12.72 -0.80 4.16
N VAL A 75 11.54 -0.44 4.70
CA VAL A 75 10.72 -1.35 5.52
C VAL A 75 10.48 -2.67 4.80
N PHE A 76 10.20 -2.59 3.50
CA PHE A 76 10.07 -3.74 2.60
C PHE A 76 11.35 -3.86 1.78
N THR A 77 12.06 -4.97 1.90
CA THR A 77 13.44 -5.05 1.38
C THR A 77 13.57 -5.39 -0.11
N SER A 78 12.44 -5.62 -0.79
CA SER A 78 12.34 -5.86 -2.23
C SER A 78 10.93 -5.56 -2.75
N GLY A 79 10.84 -5.25 -4.04
CA GLY A 79 9.62 -4.83 -4.69
C GLY A 79 9.72 -3.40 -5.21
N MET A 80 8.57 -2.81 -5.48
CA MET A 80 8.44 -1.40 -5.87
C MET A 80 7.34 -0.75 -5.06
N VAL A 81 7.39 0.56 -4.91
CA VAL A 81 6.29 1.36 -4.35
C VAL A 81 5.90 2.42 -5.37
N ALA A 82 4.61 2.54 -5.65
CA ALA A 82 4.08 3.58 -6.52
C ALA A 82 3.46 4.68 -5.67
N LEU A 83 3.96 5.90 -5.81
CA LEU A 83 3.31 7.09 -5.30
C LEU A 83 2.25 7.53 -6.31
N ALA A 84 1.01 7.64 -5.86
CA ALA A 84 -0.13 7.93 -6.72
C ALA A 84 -1.06 8.96 -6.08
N ALA A 85 -1.60 9.89 -6.87
CA ALA A 85 -2.59 10.86 -6.41
C ALA A 85 -4.01 10.34 -6.68
N ALA A 86 -4.92 10.48 -5.72
CA ALA A 86 -6.31 10.16 -5.94
C ALA A 86 -6.92 11.04 -7.03
N ILE A 87 -7.61 10.42 -7.99
CA ILE A 87 -8.17 11.14 -9.15
C ILE A 87 -9.35 12.03 -8.74
N ASP A 88 -10.18 11.53 -7.82
CA ASP A 88 -11.42 12.19 -7.40
C ASP A 88 -11.25 13.00 -6.10
N ASN A 89 -10.03 13.09 -5.57
CA ASN A 89 -9.68 13.91 -4.39
C ASN A 89 -8.18 14.24 -4.36
N GLY A 90 -7.80 15.46 -4.75
CA GLY A 90 -6.40 15.89 -4.82
C GLY A 90 -5.65 15.95 -3.48
N GLU A 91 -6.38 15.87 -2.35
CA GLU A 91 -5.85 15.95 -0.98
C GLU A 91 -5.32 14.60 -0.45
N VAL A 92 -5.44 13.51 -1.23
CA VAL A 92 -4.97 12.18 -0.83
C VAL A 92 -3.93 11.64 -1.81
N LEU A 93 -2.79 11.27 -1.23
CA LEU A 93 -1.74 10.49 -1.85
C LEU A 93 -1.78 9.05 -1.34
N LEU A 94 -1.37 8.13 -2.20
CA LEU A 94 -1.27 6.70 -1.94
C LEU A 94 0.14 6.23 -2.29
N GLU A 95 0.82 5.63 -1.33
CA GLU A 95 1.95 4.73 -1.56
C GLU A 95 1.41 3.31 -1.64
N HIS A 96 1.27 2.79 -2.85
CA HIS A 96 0.85 1.40 -3.04
C HIS A 96 2.09 0.51 -3.17
N VAL A 97 2.25 -0.43 -2.23
CA VAL A 97 3.41 -1.31 -2.20
C VAL A 97 3.16 -2.52 -3.10
N TYR A 98 4.10 -2.80 -3.98
CA TYR A 98 4.17 -3.99 -4.82
C TYR A 98 5.36 -4.85 -4.39
N PRO A 99 5.23 -5.65 -3.31
CA PRO A 99 6.32 -6.51 -2.87
C PRO A 99 6.48 -7.69 -3.83
N ALA A 100 7.72 -7.97 -4.21
CA ALA A 100 8.06 -9.04 -5.14
C ALA A 100 9.54 -9.44 -4.97
N ASP A 101 9.90 -10.57 -5.56
CA ASP A 101 11.29 -11.00 -5.70
C ASP A 101 12.08 -10.01 -6.57
N ARG A 102 13.37 -9.83 -6.27
CA ARG A 102 14.26 -8.93 -7.03
C ARG A 102 14.34 -9.26 -8.52
N ARG A 103 14.12 -10.53 -8.90
CA ARG A 103 14.08 -11.00 -10.29
C ARG A 103 12.94 -10.38 -11.10
N ASP A 104 11.85 -9.99 -10.45
CA ASP A 104 10.66 -9.44 -11.13
C ASP A 104 10.72 -7.91 -11.31
N ILE A 105 11.63 -7.23 -10.60
CA ILE A 105 11.78 -5.76 -10.61
C ILE A 105 11.96 -5.16 -12.02
N PRO A 106 12.79 -5.74 -12.92
CA PRO A 106 12.92 -5.20 -14.28
C PRO A 106 11.58 -5.19 -15.03
N LEU A 107 10.72 -6.17 -14.77
CA LEU A 107 9.42 -6.33 -15.41
C LEU A 107 8.37 -5.40 -14.80
N MET A 108 8.42 -5.24 -13.47
CA MET A 108 7.59 -4.28 -12.75
C MET A 108 7.84 -2.84 -13.22
N ARG A 109 9.10 -2.44 -13.46
CA ARG A 109 9.46 -1.11 -14.00
C ARG A 109 8.87 -0.82 -15.39
N GLN A 110 8.61 -1.86 -16.18
CA GLN A 110 7.97 -1.72 -17.50
C GLN A 110 6.45 -1.52 -17.37
N THR A 111 5.89 -1.94 -16.24
CA THR A 111 4.44 -1.96 -15.98
C THR A 111 4.01 -0.75 -15.17
N LEU A 112 4.66 -0.52 -14.03
CA LEU A 112 4.41 0.58 -13.10
C LEU A 112 5.15 1.83 -13.59
N ALA A 113 4.41 2.79 -14.11
CA ALA A 113 4.98 4.03 -14.64
C ALA A 113 4.06 5.23 -14.31
N PRO A 114 4.64 6.44 -14.17
CA PRO A 114 3.85 7.66 -14.04
C PRO A 114 2.78 7.78 -15.14
N GLY A 115 1.60 8.25 -14.74
CA GLY A 115 0.42 8.37 -15.60
C GLY A 115 -0.49 7.13 -15.62
N LEU A 116 0.01 5.95 -15.21
CA LEU A 116 -0.83 4.76 -15.08
C LEU A 116 -1.89 4.96 -13.99
N GLU A 117 -3.11 4.51 -14.27
CA GLU A 117 -4.19 4.49 -13.28
C GLU A 117 -4.21 3.16 -12.52
N ILE A 118 -4.14 3.25 -11.19
CA ILE A 118 -4.39 2.15 -10.27
C ILE A 118 -5.87 2.23 -9.87
N LYS A 119 -6.61 1.17 -10.16
CA LYS A 119 -7.99 0.98 -9.70
C LYS A 119 -7.98 -0.05 -8.59
N LEU A 120 -8.46 0.32 -7.40
CA LEU A 120 -8.61 -0.57 -6.26
C LEU A 120 -10.09 -0.80 -6.00
N GLU A 121 -10.55 -2.02 -6.24
CA GLU A 121 -11.93 -2.45 -6.08
C GLU A 121 -12.13 -3.36 -4.87
N ARG A 122 -13.23 -3.15 -4.17
CA ARG A 122 -13.61 -3.90 -2.96
C ARG A 122 -13.64 -5.43 -3.14
N THR A 123 -13.91 -5.92 -4.35
CA THR A 123 -14.08 -7.36 -4.65
C THR A 123 -12.77 -8.08 -4.96
N HIS A 124 -11.77 -7.38 -5.48
CA HIS A 124 -10.56 -8.00 -6.03
C HIS A 124 -9.26 -7.43 -5.44
N ASP A 125 -9.29 -6.21 -4.93
CA ASP A 125 -8.11 -5.47 -4.50
C ASP A 125 -8.16 -5.18 -3.00
N ILE A 126 -7.84 -6.20 -2.20
CA ILE A 126 -7.74 -6.05 -0.76
C ILE A 126 -6.39 -5.41 -0.42
N SER A 127 -6.36 -4.06 -0.44
CA SER A 127 -5.17 -3.26 -0.10
C SER A 127 -5.34 -2.58 1.25
N ALA A 128 -4.70 -3.11 2.29
CA ALA A 128 -4.81 -2.63 3.66
C ALA A 128 -4.00 -1.36 3.88
N VAL A 129 -4.57 -0.37 4.56
CA VAL A 129 -3.82 0.77 5.10
C VAL A 129 -2.94 0.25 6.23
N ILE A 130 -1.64 0.50 6.14
CA ILE A 130 -0.64 0.06 7.13
C ILE A 130 0.11 1.23 7.77
N HIS A 131 0.01 2.41 7.17
CA HIS A 131 0.55 3.67 7.69
C HIS A 131 -0.21 4.86 7.10
N ALA A 132 -0.32 5.95 7.83
CA ALA A 132 -0.84 7.23 7.37
C ALA A 132 0.06 8.39 7.85
N ASP A 133 0.33 9.35 6.99
CA ASP A 133 1.19 10.50 7.28
C ASP A 133 0.72 11.77 6.56
N ARG A 134 1.53 12.83 6.64
CA ARG A 134 1.43 14.05 5.85
C ARG A 134 2.57 14.11 4.86
N SER A 135 2.24 14.39 3.61
CA SER A 135 3.25 14.83 2.66
C SER A 135 3.77 16.22 3.02
N ALA A 136 4.90 16.61 2.42
CA ALA A 136 5.52 17.92 2.63
C ALA A 136 4.58 19.11 2.30
N ASP A 137 3.58 18.89 1.43
CA ASP A 137 2.55 19.88 1.09
C ASP A 137 1.25 19.76 1.90
N GLY A 138 1.23 18.92 2.94
CA GLY A 138 0.13 18.81 3.91
C GLY A 138 -0.99 17.83 3.54
N ARG A 139 -0.93 17.21 2.35
CA ARG A 139 -1.90 16.18 1.93
C ARG A 139 -1.81 14.94 2.79
N VAL A 140 -2.91 14.19 2.88
CA VAL A 140 -2.92 12.89 3.55
C VAL A 140 -2.18 11.89 2.69
N LEU A 141 -1.12 11.28 3.24
CA LEU A 141 -0.34 10.25 2.59
C LEU A 141 -0.67 8.89 3.22
N ILE A 142 -1.21 7.97 2.43
CA ILE A 142 -1.59 6.63 2.88
C ILE A 142 -0.62 5.61 2.31
N THR A 143 0.00 4.79 3.16
CA THR A 143 0.74 3.61 2.71
C THR A 143 -0.16 2.39 2.77
N ALA A 144 -0.35 1.72 1.63
CA ALA A 144 -1.22 0.56 1.50
C ALA A 144 -0.50 -0.68 0.95
N MET A 145 -0.84 -1.83 1.52
CA MET A 145 -0.26 -3.13 1.18
C MET A 145 -1.33 -4.09 0.64
N PRO A 146 -1.17 -4.66 -0.58
CA PRO A 146 -2.05 -5.71 -1.07
C PRO A 146 -1.90 -6.98 -0.24
N LEU A 147 -3.02 -7.61 0.11
CA LEU A 147 -3.04 -8.84 0.93
C LEU A 147 -3.17 -10.13 0.12
N LEU A 148 -3.73 -10.05 -1.09
CA LEU A 148 -3.96 -11.22 -1.95
C LEU A 148 -2.74 -11.57 -2.82
N TYR A 149 -1.84 -10.61 -3.03
CA TYR A 149 -0.63 -10.75 -3.84
C TYR A 149 -0.86 -11.42 -5.21
N GLY A 150 -1.56 -10.70 -6.08
CA GLY A 150 -1.94 -11.19 -7.41
C GLY A 150 -0.80 -11.22 -8.43
N THR A 151 -1.12 -11.74 -9.62
CA THR A 151 -0.24 -11.76 -10.79
C THR A 151 -0.64 -10.63 -11.74
N TYR A 152 0.35 -9.90 -12.25
CA TYR A 152 0.16 -8.77 -13.14
C TYR A 152 0.75 -9.07 -14.51
N THR A 153 0.00 -8.76 -15.55
CA THR A 153 0.48 -8.81 -16.94
C THR A 153 1.16 -7.50 -17.29
N VAL A 154 2.28 -7.61 -17.98
CA VAL A 154 3.09 -6.46 -18.38
C VAL A 154 2.36 -5.68 -19.47
N THR A 155 2.24 -4.37 -19.27
CA THR A 155 1.53 -3.49 -20.20
C THR A 155 2.35 -3.16 -21.45
N ARG A 156 3.68 -3.31 -21.39
CA ARG A 156 4.62 -3.06 -22.49
C ARG A 156 5.64 -4.20 -22.61
N GLY A 157 5.33 -5.21 -23.43
CA GLY A 157 6.19 -6.37 -23.66
C GLY A 157 5.46 -7.68 -23.42
N THR A 158 6.22 -8.77 -23.27
CA THR A 158 5.69 -10.09 -22.92
C THR A 158 6.16 -10.49 -21.52
N GLY A 159 5.24 -11.02 -20.72
CA GLY A 159 5.55 -11.53 -19.39
C GLY A 159 4.50 -11.19 -18.35
N THR A 160 4.66 -11.81 -17.18
CA THR A 160 3.88 -11.54 -15.99
C THR A 160 4.82 -11.51 -14.79
N PHE A 161 4.52 -10.70 -13.78
CA PHE A 161 5.16 -10.80 -12.46
C PHE A 161 4.12 -11.12 -11.40
N THR A 162 4.54 -11.76 -10.32
CA THR A 162 3.66 -12.12 -9.21
C THR A 162 4.11 -11.42 -7.96
N LEU A 163 3.16 -10.83 -7.24
CA LEU A 163 3.48 -10.28 -5.93
C LEU A 163 3.69 -11.41 -4.93
N GLU A 164 4.59 -11.16 -3.99
CA GLU A 164 4.89 -12.09 -2.90
C GLU A 164 4.85 -11.35 -1.57
N PRO A 165 4.33 -11.98 -0.50
CA PRO A 165 4.48 -11.42 0.83
C PRO A 165 5.97 -11.16 1.11
N PRO A 166 6.33 -10.00 1.69
CA PRO A 166 7.71 -9.74 2.09
C PRO A 166 8.23 -10.86 2.99
N LEU A 167 9.42 -11.40 2.67
CA LEU A 167 10.05 -12.44 3.49
C LEU A 167 10.44 -11.87 4.85
N ASP A 168 11.06 -10.70 4.84
CA ASP A 168 11.51 -9.98 6.03
C ASP A 168 11.06 -8.52 5.96
N LEU A 169 11.01 -7.88 7.13
CA LEU A 169 10.73 -6.45 7.27
C LEU A 169 11.89 -5.78 8.00
N ASN A 170 12.41 -4.67 7.46
CA ASN A 170 13.36 -3.84 8.18
C ASN A 170 12.61 -2.90 9.13
N LEU A 171 12.38 -3.34 10.37
CA LEU A 171 11.63 -2.56 11.36
C LEU A 171 12.40 -1.34 11.90
N ALA A 172 13.69 -1.19 11.53
CA ALA A 172 14.47 0.00 11.84
C ALA A 172 14.37 1.07 10.74
N ALA A 173 13.79 0.75 9.58
CA ALA A 173 13.53 1.70 8.52
C ALA A 173 12.38 2.64 8.88
N GLY A 174 12.42 3.84 8.32
CA GLY A 174 11.39 4.86 8.52
C GLY A 174 10.16 4.67 7.62
N TRP A 175 9.11 5.38 7.99
CA TRP A 175 7.97 5.72 7.13
C TRP A 175 8.01 7.23 6.87
N PRO A 176 7.35 7.75 5.83
CA PRO A 176 6.74 7.03 4.70
C PRO A 176 7.82 6.43 3.77
N LEU A 177 7.41 5.76 2.69
CA LEU A 177 8.32 5.09 1.76
C LEU A 177 8.88 6.02 0.66
N PHE A 178 8.40 7.26 0.58
CA PHE A 178 8.83 8.32 -0.33
C PHE A 178 9.28 9.59 0.40
#